data_AF-A0A7D7PWS1-F1
#
_entry.id   AF-A0A7D7PWS1-F1
#
_cell.length_a   1.000
_cell.length_b   1.000
_cell.length_c   1.000
_cell.angle_alpha   90.00
_cell.angle_beta   90.00
_cell.angle_gamma   90.00
#
_symmetry.space_group_name_H-M   'P 1'
#
loop_
_entity.id
_entity.type
_entity.pdbx_description
1 polymer ?
#
loop_
_entity_poly.entity_id
_entity_poly.type
_entity_poly.pdbx_seq_one_letter_code
_entity_poly.pdbx_strand_id
1 'polypeptide(L)'
;TRSGAQQALKGLRFISKATGKSDGDELWMEVAAQFHRLAKDGFLSRSDFAQCIGMKDSKEFAGELFDALGRRRYRCKIDRITLDELREFWLEMSVQSFD
;
A
#
# COMPACT_ATOMS: atom_id res chain seq x y z
N THR A 1 -16.08 -20.83 6.52
CA THR A 1 -15.92 -19.43 6.98
C THR A 1 -14.56 -18.93 6.53
N ARG A 2 -14.47 -18.20 5.40
CA ARG A 2 -13.20 -17.59 4.97
C ARG A 2 -13.01 -16.31 5.77
N SER A 3 -12.26 -16.40 6.85
CA SER A 3 -12.04 -15.29 7.79
C SER A 3 -11.10 -14.27 7.16
N GLY A 4 -11.50 -12.99 7.12
CA GLY A 4 -10.71 -11.87 6.55
C GLY A 4 -9.28 -11.77 7.12
N ALA A 5 -9.04 -12.34 8.30
CA ALA A 5 -7.71 -12.47 8.89
C ALA A 5 -6.70 -13.22 7.99
N GLN A 6 -7.11 -14.25 7.25
CA GLN A 6 -6.20 -14.97 6.35
C GLN A 6 -5.81 -14.14 5.11
N GLN A 7 -6.69 -13.25 4.67
CA GLN A 7 -6.45 -12.33 3.56
C GLN A 7 -5.52 -11.19 4.01
N ALA A 8 -5.78 -10.62 5.19
CA ALA A 8 -4.90 -9.65 5.84
C ALA A 8 -3.47 -10.20 6.05
N LEU A 9 -3.33 -11.46 6.49
CA LEU A 9 -2.01 -12.11 6.65
C LEU A 9 -1.24 -12.26 5.32
N LYS A 10 -1.94 -12.49 4.19
CA LYS A 10 -1.30 -12.50 2.87
C LYS A 10 -0.85 -11.11 2.46
N GLY A 11 -1.68 -10.10 2.73
CA GLY A 11 -1.35 -8.70 2.57
C GLY A 11 -0.12 -8.29 3.37
N LEU A 12 -0.07 -8.66 4.65
CA LEU A 12 1.04 -8.39 5.55
C LEU A 12 2.34 -9.09 5.11
N ARG A 13 2.25 -10.35 4.65
CA ARG A 13 3.39 -11.05 4.04
C ARG A 13 3.86 -10.39 2.75
N PHE A 14 2.93 -9.90 1.93
CA PHE A 14 3.29 -9.17 0.71
C PHE A 14 4.04 -7.90 1.08
N ILE A 15 3.53 -7.10 2.02
CA ILE A 15 4.21 -5.88 2.50
C ILE A 15 5.58 -6.22 3.09
N SER A 16 5.67 -7.19 4.00
CA SER A 16 6.94 -7.62 4.60
C SER A 16 7.98 -8.10 3.56
N LYS A 17 7.54 -8.75 2.48
CA LYS A 17 8.41 -9.13 1.36
C LYS A 17 8.77 -7.93 0.50
N ALA A 18 7.79 -7.10 0.19
CA ALA A 18 7.89 -5.84 -0.55
C ALA A 18 8.80 -4.81 0.10
N THR A 19 9.05 -4.94 1.39
CA THR A 19 9.85 -3.98 2.13
C THR A 19 11.17 -4.54 2.65
N GLY A 20 11.50 -5.79 2.30
CA GLY A 20 12.79 -6.40 2.60
C GLY A 20 13.93 -5.90 1.69
N LYS A 21 15.16 -5.93 2.21
CA LYS A 21 16.38 -5.32 1.61
C LYS A 21 16.76 -5.77 0.20
N SER A 22 16.29 -6.91 -0.29
CA SER A 22 16.72 -7.45 -1.60
C SER A 22 15.67 -7.33 -2.71
N ASP A 23 14.37 -7.39 -2.37
CA ASP A 23 13.26 -7.37 -3.35
C ASP A 23 12.51 -6.03 -3.37
N GLY A 24 12.80 -5.12 -2.42
CA GLY A 24 11.96 -3.95 -2.19
C GLY A 24 12.01 -2.87 -3.28
N ASP A 25 13.16 -2.70 -3.94
CA ASP A 25 13.28 -1.76 -5.07
C ASP A 25 12.59 -2.27 -6.33
N GLU A 26 12.65 -3.58 -6.59
CA GLU A 26 11.97 -4.21 -7.74
C GLU A 26 10.45 -4.17 -7.57
N LEU A 27 9.97 -4.48 -6.36
CA LEU A 27 8.55 -4.39 -6.01
C LEU A 27 8.06 -2.94 -6.00
N TRP A 28 8.89 -1.98 -5.55
CA TRP A 28 8.57 -0.56 -5.69
C TRP A 28 8.40 -0.15 -7.16
N MET A 29 9.29 -0.60 -8.05
CA MET A 29 9.16 -0.31 -9.48
C MET A 29 7.85 -0.87 -10.06
N GLU A 30 7.43 -2.06 -9.65
CA GLU A 30 6.14 -2.64 -10.06
C GLU A 30 4.94 -1.81 -9.55
N VAL A 31 4.98 -1.40 -8.28
CA VAL A 31 3.96 -0.54 -7.67
C VAL A 31 3.90 0.83 -8.32
N ALA A 32 5.05 1.45 -8.61
CA ALA A 32 5.12 2.73 -9.32
C ALA A 32 4.56 2.61 -10.76
N ALA A 33 4.83 1.51 -11.45
CA ALA A 33 4.24 1.24 -12.76
C ALA A 33 2.71 1.06 -12.67
N GLN A 34 2.21 0.38 -11.64
CA GLN A 34 0.77 0.28 -11.39
C GLN A 34 0.15 1.64 -11.03
N PHE A 35 0.84 2.48 -10.26
CA PHE A 35 0.41 3.84 -9.97
C PHE A 35 0.18 4.60 -11.26
N HIS A 36 1.16 4.62 -12.17
CA HIS A 36 1.00 5.32 -13.45
C HIS A 36 -0.15 4.79 -14.30
N ARG A 37 -0.49 3.50 -14.17
CA ARG A 37 -1.60 2.87 -14.89
C ARG A 37 -2.97 3.18 -14.28
N LEU A 38 -3.04 3.35 -12.96
CA LEU A 38 -4.29 3.53 -12.20
C LEU A 38 -4.56 4.99 -11.84
N ALA A 39 -3.52 5.81 -11.75
CA ALA A 39 -3.63 7.21 -11.37
C ALA A 39 -4.41 8.00 -12.43
N LYS A 40 -5.28 8.88 -11.95
CA LYS A 40 -6.03 9.84 -12.74
C LYS A 40 -5.58 11.23 -12.34
N ASP A 41 -5.20 12.04 -13.32
CA ASP A 41 -4.70 13.40 -13.11
C ASP A 41 -3.49 13.47 -12.16
N GLY A 42 -2.67 12.41 -12.12
CA GLY A 42 -1.51 12.31 -11.22
C GLY A 42 -1.84 11.89 -9.79
N PHE A 43 -3.08 11.47 -9.51
CA PHE A 43 -3.54 11.02 -8.20
C PHE A 43 -4.07 9.58 -8.26
N LEU A 44 -3.69 8.76 -7.28
CA LEU A 44 -4.25 7.44 -7.06
C LEU A 44 -5.32 7.51 -5.97
N SER A 45 -6.50 6.95 -6.26
CA SER A 45 -7.60 6.90 -5.30
C SER A 45 -7.37 5.83 -4.23
N ARG A 46 -7.96 6.02 -3.05
CA ARG A 46 -8.01 5.00 -1.99
C ARG A 46 -8.53 3.65 -2.48
N SER A 47 -9.51 3.65 -3.38
CA SER A 47 -10.12 2.44 -3.94
C SER A 47 -9.14 1.64 -4.82
N ASP A 48 -8.24 2.35 -5.52
CA ASP A 48 -7.25 1.77 -6.42
C ASP A 48 -5.94 1.41 -5.70
N PHE A 49 -5.73 1.95 -4.49
CA PHE A 49 -4.57 1.66 -3.65
C PHE A 49 -4.33 0.17 -3.48
N ALA A 50 -5.39 -0.58 -3.12
CA ALA A 50 -5.31 -2.03 -2.95
C ALA A 50 -4.80 -2.75 -4.21
N GLN A 51 -5.16 -2.27 -5.40
CA GLN A 51 -4.69 -2.85 -6.65
C GLN A 51 -3.25 -2.43 -6.95
N CYS A 52 -2.90 -1.18 -6.65
CA CYS A 52 -1.57 -0.62 -6.86
C CYS A 52 -0.49 -1.37 -6.07
N ILE A 53 -0.76 -1.72 -4.80
CA ILE A 53 0.18 -2.44 -3.93
C ILE A 53 0.02 -3.97 -3.98
N GLY A 54 -0.64 -4.53 -5.00
CA GLY A 54 -0.80 -5.98 -5.15
C GLY A 54 -1.74 -6.66 -4.14
N MET A 55 -2.50 -5.90 -3.36
CA MET A 55 -3.45 -6.37 -2.34
C MET A 55 -4.90 -6.47 -2.83
N LYS A 56 -5.09 -6.85 -4.10
CA LYS A 56 -6.41 -6.93 -4.76
C LYS A 56 -7.42 -7.82 -4.03
N ASP A 57 -6.94 -8.86 -3.35
CA ASP A 57 -7.75 -9.84 -2.60
C ASP A 57 -8.05 -9.39 -1.16
N SER A 58 -7.55 -8.22 -0.74
CA SER A 58 -7.64 -7.69 0.63
C SER A 58 -7.90 -6.19 0.63
N LYS A 59 -8.91 -5.77 -0.15
CA LYS A 59 -9.23 -4.35 -0.34
C LYS A 59 -9.58 -3.62 0.95
N GLU A 60 -10.31 -4.28 1.86
CA GLU A 60 -10.66 -3.70 3.17
C GLU A 60 -9.42 -3.41 3.99
N PHE A 61 -8.52 -4.40 4.12
CA PHE A 61 -7.25 -4.22 4.83
C PHE A 61 -6.36 -3.16 4.18
N ALA A 62 -6.26 -3.16 2.84
CA ALA A 62 -5.48 -2.14 2.13
C ALA A 62 -6.07 -0.73 2.33
N GLY A 63 -7.40 -0.61 2.40
CA GLY A 63 -8.08 0.63 2.75
C GLY A 63 -7.80 1.08 4.19
N GLU A 64 -7.82 0.14 5.15
CA GLU A 64 -7.46 0.44 6.55
C GLU A 64 -6.00 0.84 6.71
N LEU A 65 -5.09 0.20 5.98
CA LEU A 65 -3.67 0.53 5.92
C LEU A 65 -3.46 1.94 5.36
N PHE A 66 -4.13 2.25 4.26
CA PHE A 66 -4.13 3.59 3.67
C PHE A 66 -4.65 4.63 4.66
N ASP A 67 -5.76 4.34 5.34
CA ASP A 67 -6.32 5.25 6.34
C ASP A 67 -5.40 5.40 7.56
N ALA A 68 -4.69 4.34 7.95
CA ALA A 68 -3.72 4.37 9.04
C ALA A 68 -2.49 5.23 8.69
N LEU A 69 -1.93 5.05 7.50
CA LEU A 69 -0.82 5.85 6.98
C LEU A 69 -1.23 7.31 6.82
N GLY A 70 -2.42 7.57 6.26
CA GLY A 70 -2.99 8.90 6.11
C GLY A 70 -3.17 9.62 7.46
N ARG A 71 -3.72 8.93 8.46
CA ARG A 71 -3.85 9.46 9.83
C ARG A 71 -2.49 9.77 10.46
N ARG A 72 -1.48 8.93 10.25
CA ARG A 72 -0.17 9.11 10.86
C ARG A 72 0.57 10.31 10.26
N ARG A 73 0.51 10.47 8.94
CA ARG A 73 1.31 11.45 8.20
C ARG A 73 0.61 12.81 8.07
N TYR A 74 -0.67 12.81 7.72
CA TYR A 74 -1.43 14.03 7.46
C TYR A 74 -2.34 14.45 8.61
N ARG A 75 -2.54 13.59 9.62
CA ARG A 75 -3.56 13.77 10.68
C ARG A 75 -4.98 13.98 10.14
N CYS A 76 -5.22 13.60 8.89
CA CYS A 76 -6.46 13.80 8.15
C CYS A 76 -6.82 12.50 7.41
N LYS A 77 -8.11 12.32 7.09
CA LYS A 77 -8.50 11.33 6.07
C LYS A 77 -8.18 11.90 4.70
N ILE A 78 -7.28 11.23 3.99
CA ILE A 78 -7.01 11.48 2.59
C ILE A 78 -7.81 10.48 1.76
N ASP A 79 -8.26 10.86 0.58
CA ASP A 79 -8.97 9.96 -0.35
C ASP A 79 -8.15 9.64 -1.61
N ARG A 80 -7.03 10.35 -1.78
CA ARG A 80 -6.12 10.25 -2.91
C ARG A 80 -4.69 10.58 -2.49
N ILE A 81 -3.74 10.01 -3.20
CA ILE A 81 -2.31 10.25 -3.00
C ILE A 81 -1.58 10.44 -4.33
N THR A 82 -0.49 11.19 -4.31
CA THR A 82 0.45 11.27 -5.44
C THR A 82 1.49 10.15 -5.39
N LEU A 83 2.31 10.03 -6.44
CA LEU A 83 3.38 9.02 -6.49
C LEU A 83 4.42 9.24 -5.39
N ASP A 84 4.69 10.49 -5.05
CA ASP A 84 5.65 10.86 -3.99
C ASP A 84 5.13 10.38 -2.63
N GLU A 85 3.88 10.68 -2.32
CA GLU A 85 3.20 10.22 -1.10
C GLU A 85 3.09 8.68 -1.04
N LEU A 86 2.85 8.03 -2.19
CA LEU A 86 2.88 6.56 -2.28
C LEU A 86 4.27 6.01 -1.95
N ARG A 87 5.34 6.70 -2.38
CA ARG A 87 6.72 6.30 -2.08
C ARG A 87 7.03 6.45 -0.61
N GLU A 88 6.58 7.54 -0.01
CA GLU A 88 6.69 7.75 1.42
C GLU A 88 5.95 6.66 2.20
N PHE A 89 4.74 6.30 1.76
CA PHE A 89 3.96 5.21 2.34
C PHE A 89 4.71 3.87 2.23
N TRP A 90 5.33 3.61 1.07
CA TRP A 90 6.16 2.42 0.86
C TRP A 90 7.36 2.35 1.80
N LEU A 91 8.08 3.46 1.96
CA LEU A 91 9.19 3.57 2.90
C LEU A 91 8.72 3.38 4.35
N GLU A 92 7.58 3.95 4.73
CA GLU A 92 7.04 3.82 6.08
C GLU A 92 6.61 2.38 6.42
N MET A 93 6.04 1.68 5.43
CA MET A 93 5.78 0.24 5.53
C MET A 93 7.08 -0.57 5.63
N SER A 94 8.21 -0.07 5.12
CA SER A 94 9.51 -0.74 5.16
C SER A 94 10.29 -0.52 6.44
N VAL A 95 10.13 0.64 7.06
CA VAL A 95 10.75 0.96 8.34
C VAL A 95 10.05 0.25 9.50
N GLN A 96 8.76 -0.07 9.36
CA GLN A 96 8.06 -0.95 10.30
C GLN A 96 8.39 -2.41 10.02
N SER A 97 9.55 -2.84 10.51
CA SER A 97 9.72 -4.24 10.92
C SER A 97 8.59 -4.57 11.91
N PHE A 98 7.61 -5.35 11.45
CA PHE A 98 6.58 -5.96 12.29
C PHE A 98 7.26 -7.03 13.16
N ASP A 99 7.86 -6.60 14.27
CA ASP A 99 8.16 -7.49 15.40
C ASP A 99 6.88 -7.70 16.24
#